data_AF-D4MRI2-F1
#
_entry.id   AF-D4MRI2-F1
#
_cell.length_a   1.000
_cell.length_b   1.000
_cell.length_c   1.000
_cell.angle_alpha   90.00
_cell.angle_beta   90.00
_cell.angle_gamma   90.00
#
_symmetry.space_group_name_H-M   'P 1'
#
loop_
_entity.id
_entity.type
_entity.pdbx_description
1 polymer ?
#
loop_
_entity_poly.entity_id
_entity_poly.type
_entity_poly.pdbx_seq_one_letter_code
_entity_poly.pdbx_strand_id
1 'polypeptide(L)'
;MTAIISKDMISITNETFMAWAKAKIYLPFGGYLNKKGILIQPYIYPTVVIALLLVVLAFIMLKYTKFGRSLYAVGGNEQSAMMMGLNVRKVKLKAYVLDGFLCGVGGVLFCLNTLGGFVEQAKGFEMDAIASSVIGGTLLTGGVGNVFGTLFGVLIKATIEAFITFQGTLSSWWTRITIAALLCFFIVLQSVLAMIKKGGKQD
;
A
#
# COMPACT_ATOMS: atom_id res chain seq x y z
N MET A 1 13.97 -7.11 -24.22
CA MET A 1 15.10 -7.86 -23.64
C MET A 1 16.00 -6.86 -22.93
N THR A 2 15.84 -6.71 -21.62
CA THR A 2 16.77 -5.92 -20.79
C THR A 2 17.75 -6.90 -20.14
N ALA A 3 19.03 -6.53 -20.10
CA ALA A 3 20.10 -7.38 -19.58
C ALA A 3 19.81 -7.75 -18.11
N ILE A 4 19.57 -9.04 -17.85
CA ILE A 4 19.48 -9.57 -16.50
C ILE A 4 20.92 -9.77 -16.03
N ILE A 5 21.42 -8.83 -15.21
CA ILE A 5 22.80 -8.82 -14.72
C ILE A 5 23.06 -9.99 -13.76
N SER A 6 22.06 -10.43 -13.00
CA SER A 6 22.09 -11.68 -12.23
C SER A 6 20.66 -12.11 -11.88
N LYS A 7 20.39 -13.43 -11.90
CA LYS A 7 19.14 -14.03 -11.39
C LYS A 7 19.26 -14.46 -9.93
N ASP A 8 20.46 -14.45 -9.39
CA ASP A 8 20.73 -14.94 -8.05
C ASP A 8 20.41 -13.86 -7.02
N MET A 9 19.91 -14.30 -5.87
CA MET A 9 19.60 -13.40 -4.77
C MET A 9 20.89 -12.86 -4.16
N ILE A 10 21.14 -11.56 -4.34
CA ILE A 10 22.26 -10.88 -3.68
C ILE A 10 21.78 -10.49 -2.28
N SER A 11 22.32 -11.16 -1.27
CA SER A 11 21.99 -10.89 0.13
C SER A 11 22.84 -9.74 0.67
N ILE A 12 22.25 -8.89 1.50
CA ILE A 12 22.95 -7.77 2.12
C ILE A 12 23.75 -8.31 3.32
N THR A 13 25.07 -8.29 3.23
CA THR A 13 25.98 -8.84 4.26
C THR A 13 26.40 -7.82 5.32
N ASN A 14 25.97 -6.56 5.20
CA ASN A 14 26.42 -5.50 6.10
C ASN A 14 25.82 -5.66 7.51
N GLU A 15 26.69 -5.71 8.54
CA GLU A 15 26.31 -5.97 9.93
C GLU A 15 25.40 -4.89 10.53
N THR A 16 25.60 -3.62 10.20
CA THR A 16 24.75 -2.53 10.73
C THR A 16 23.36 -2.55 10.11
N PHE A 17 23.28 -2.89 8.82
CA PHE A 17 22.00 -3.08 8.13
C PHE A 17 21.23 -4.28 8.69
N MET A 18 21.93 -5.39 8.94
CA MET A 18 21.37 -6.57 9.61
C MET A 18 20.92 -6.27 11.05
N ALA A 19 21.67 -5.45 11.80
CA ALA A 19 21.31 -5.04 13.15
C ALA A 19 20.02 -4.20 13.17
N TRP A 20 19.86 -3.27 12.21
CA TRP A 20 18.65 -2.47 12.07
C TRP A 20 17.45 -3.27 11.59
N ALA A 21 17.64 -4.17 10.63
CA ALA A 21 16.58 -5.05 10.13
C ALA A 21 16.10 -6.06 11.19
N LYS A 22 17.02 -6.61 12.00
CA LYS A 22 16.72 -7.57 13.06
C LYS A 22 16.41 -6.92 14.41
N ALA A 23 16.46 -5.59 14.51
CA ALA A 23 16.03 -4.90 15.71
C ALA A 23 14.57 -5.28 15.99
N LYS A 24 14.30 -5.78 17.20
CA LYS A 24 12.98 -6.22 17.63
C LYS A 24 12.49 -5.27 18.70
N ILE A 25 11.39 -4.58 18.44
CA ILE A 25 10.71 -3.78 19.47
C ILE A 25 9.71 -4.72 20.14
N TYR A 26 10.00 -5.12 21.38
CA TYR A 26 9.11 -5.97 22.15
C TYR A 26 7.94 -5.14 22.69
N LEU A 27 6.72 -5.60 22.42
CA LEU A 27 5.53 -4.99 22.98
C LEU A 27 5.38 -5.42 24.46
N PRO A 28 5.01 -4.49 25.36
CA PRO A 28 4.87 -4.80 26.78
C PRO A 28 3.60 -5.62 27.13
N PHE A 29 2.76 -5.97 26.15
CA PHE A 29 1.51 -6.69 26.33
C PHE A 29 1.34 -7.83 25.30
N GLY A 30 0.62 -8.89 25.68
CA GLY A 30 0.27 -10.01 24.77
C GLY A 30 1.28 -11.17 24.75
N GLY A 31 2.18 -11.25 25.73
CA GLY A 31 3.09 -12.39 25.86
C GLY A 31 2.33 -13.66 26.26
N TYR A 32 2.57 -14.76 25.56
CA TYR A 32 2.06 -16.07 25.94
C TYR A 32 3.18 -16.93 26.52
N LEU A 33 2.84 -17.77 27.48
CA LEU A 33 3.76 -18.75 28.05
C LEU A 33 3.74 -20.00 27.16
N ASN A 34 4.90 -20.39 26.64
CA ASN A 34 5.05 -21.68 25.96
C ASN A 34 4.93 -22.82 27.01
N LYS A 35 4.65 -24.07 26.58
CA LYS A 35 4.58 -25.26 27.47
C LYS A 35 5.85 -25.50 28.32
N LYS A 36 6.96 -24.81 28.01
CA LYS A 36 8.24 -24.81 28.75
C LYS A 36 8.42 -23.63 29.72
N GLY A 37 7.39 -22.83 29.98
CA GLY A 37 7.44 -21.70 30.94
C GLY A 37 8.17 -20.45 30.45
N ILE A 38 8.56 -20.38 29.17
CA ILE A 38 9.20 -19.19 28.57
C ILE A 38 8.11 -18.22 28.08
N LEU A 39 8.16 -16.97 28.54
CA LEU A 39 7.32 -15.87 28.09
C LEU A 39 7.78 -15.40 26.70
N ILE A 40 7.02 -15.70 25.66
CA ILE A 40 7.29 -15.21 24.30
C ILE A 40 6.53 -13.89 24.14
N GLN A 41 7.25 -12.78 24.26
CA GLN A 41 6.68 -11.45 24.03
C GLN A 41 6.52 -11.18 22.53
N PRO A 42 5.36 -10.68 22.08
CA PRO A 42 5.18 -10.27 20.69
C PRO A 42 6.16 -9.14 20.37
N TYR A 43 6.81 -9.24 19.21
CA TYR A 43 7.76 -8.25 18.73
C TYR A 43 7.26 -7.64 17.43
N ILE A 44 7.50 -6.34 17.26
CA ILE A 44 7.23 -5.61 16.03
C ILE A 44 8.58 -5.21 15.41
N TYR A 45 8.69 -5.41 14.10
CA TYR A 45 9.82 -4.90 13.33
C TYR A 45 9.72 -3.37 13.20
N PRO A 46 10.84 -2.63 13.31
CA PRO A 46 10.87 -1.17 13.15
C PRO A 46 10.23 -0.68 11.85
N THR A 47 10.28 -1.48 10.78
CA THR A 47 9.64 -1.20 9.49
C THR A 47 8.12 -0.99 9.63
N VAL A 48 7.46 -1.77 10.48
CA VAL A 48 6.00 -1.64 10.73
C VAL A 48 5.69 -0.36 11.49
N VAL A 49 6.55 0.03 12.44
CA VAL A 49 6.39 1.29 13.19
C VAL A 49 6.50 2.48 12.25
N ILE A 50 7.50 2.48 11.36
CA ILE A 50 7.67 3.53 10.35
C ILE A 50 6.47 3.57 9.40
N ALA A 51 5.98 2.41 8.94
CA ALA A 51 4.79 2.35 8.09
C ALA A 51 3.54 2.92 8.78
N LEU A 52 3.29 2.55 10.05
CA LEU A 52 2.17 3.10 10.82
C LEU A 52 2.29 4.61 11.03
N LEU A 53 3.49 5.12 11.35
CA LEU A 53 3.74 6.55 11.46
C LEU A 53 3.43 7.27 10.15
N LEU A 54 3.85 6.73 9.00
CA LEU A 54 3.55 7.29 7.69
C LEU A 54 2.04 7.31 7.39
N VAL A 55 1.32 6.26 7.75
CA VAL A 55 -0.15 6.21 7.60
C VAL A 55 -0.82 7.30 8.44
N VAL A 56 -0.40 7.48 9.70
CA VAL A 56 -0.94 8.52 10.59
C VAL A 56 -0.62 9.91 10.03
N LEU A 57 0.61 10.14 9.58
CA LEU A 57 1.01 11.40 8.95
C LEU A 57 0.21 11.69 7.68
N ALA A 58 0.02 10.69 6.81
CA ALA A 58 -0.77 10.81 5.59
C ALA A 58 -2.24 11.11 5.91
N PHE A 59 -2.80 10.48 6.95
CA PHE A 59 -4.17 10.75 7.40
C PHE A 59 -4.32 12.20 7.90
N ILE A 60 -3.41 12.66 8.76
CA ILE A 60 -3.44 14.03 9.28
C ILE A 60 -3.29 15.02 8.13
N MET A 61 -2.36 14.75 7.22
CA MET A 61 -2.10 15.58 6.05
C MET A 61 -3.34 15.68 5.16
N LEU A 62 -4.00 14.57 4.85
CA LEU A 62 -5.17 14.57 3.97
C LEU A 62 -6.42 15.18 4.63
N LYS A 63 -6.63 14.96 5.93
CA LYS A 63 -7.81 15.43 6.65
C LYS A 63 -7.73 16.91 7.07
N TYR A 64 -6.59 17.37 7.54
CA TYR A 64 -6.48 18.68 8.18
C TYR A 64 -5.78 19.75 7.33
N THR A 65 -5.01 19.39 6.31
CA THR A 65 -4.25 20.39 5.54
C THR A 65 -5.05 20.97 4.37
N LYS A 66 -4.64 22.17 3.92
CA LYS A 66 -5.15 22.78 2.68
C LYS A 66 -4.80 21.93 1.45
N PHE A 67 -3.64 21.29 1.46
CA PHE A 67 -3.19 20.42 0.37
C PHE A 67 -4.12 19.23 0.16
N GLY A 68 -4.52 18.54 1.24
CA GLY A 68 -5.46 17.42 1.16
C GLY A 68 -6.79 17.83 0.53
N ARG A 69 -7.39 18.94 0.98
CA ARG A 69 -8.62 19.48 0.41
C ARG A 69 -8.49 19.83 -1.08
N SER A 70 -7.40 20.48 -1.47
CA SER A 70 -7.12 20.76 -2.88
C SER A 70 -6.94 19.49 -3.71
N LEU A 71 -6.33 18.44 -3.14
CA LEU A 71 -6.14 17.15 -3.81
C LEU A 71 -7.47 16.45 -4.08
N TYR A 72 -8.38 16.39 -3.11
CA TYR A 72 -9.72 15.83 -3.31
C TYR A 72 -10.56 16.64 -4.31
N ALA A 73 -10.49 17.99 -4.26
CA ALA A 73 -11.19 18.85 -5.21
C ALA A 73 -10.72 18.63 -6.65
N VAL A 74 -9.40 18.58 -6.87
CA VAL A 74 -8.80 18.28 -8.18
C VAL A 74 -9.14 16.87 -8.64
N GLY A 75 -9.15 15.89 -7.73
CA GLY A 75 -9.49 14.50 -8.04
C GLY A 75 -10.96 14.30 -8.43
N GLY A 76 -11.89 15.11 -7.93
CA GLY A 76 -13.31 14.99 -8.27
C GLY A 76 -13.64 15.58 -9.64
N ASN A 77 -13.22 16.82 -9.89
CA ASN A 77 -13.34 17.46 -11.20
C ASN A 77 -12.27 18.54 -11.38
N GLU A 78 -11.31 18.27 -12.26
CA GLU A 78 -10.21 19.17 -12.58
C GLU A 78 -10.67 20.51 -13.18
N GLN A 79 -11.67 20.49 -14.07
CA GLN A 79 -12.18 21.73 -14.67
C GLN A 79 -12.86 22.62 -13.62
N SER A 80 -13.66 22.03 -12.73
CA SER A 80 -14.28 22.77 -11.63
C SER A 80 -13.25 23.32 -10.65
N ALA A 81 -12.21 22.55 -10.31
CA ALA A 81 -11.12 23.00 -9.45
C ALA A 81 -10.37 24.20 -10.07
N MET A 82 -10.14 24.17 -11.39
CA MET A 82 -9.51 25.28 -12.11
C MET A 82 -10.36 26.55 -12.09
N MET A 83 -11.68 26.43 -12.29
CA MET A 83 -12.61 27.56 -12.21
C MET A 83 -12.70 28.16 -10.78
N MET A 84 -12.46 27.35 -9.74
CA MET A 84 -12.37 27.80 -8.35
C MET A 84 -11.00 28.43 -7.99
N GLY A 85 -10.13 28.66 -8.98
CA GLY A 85 -8.82 29.31 -8.78
C GLY A 85 -7.73 28.38 -8.21
N LEU A 86 -7.96 27.07 -8.14
CA LEU A 86 -6.91 26.13 -7.74
C LEU A 86 -5.92 25.94 -8.87
N ASN A 87 -4.63 26.06 -8.56
CA ASN A 87 -3.57 25.73 -9.52
C ASN A 87 -3.41 24.20 -9.62
N VAL A 88 -4.17 23.59 -10.52
CA VAL A 88 -4.22 22.13 -10.70
C VAL A 88 -2.83 21.54 -10.99
N ARG A 89 -2.02 22.21 -11.82
CA ARG A 89 -0.66 21.77 -12.15
C ARG A 89 0.23 21.66 -10.90
N LYS A 90 0.19 22.66 -10.02
CA LYS A 90 0.96 22.64 -8.76
C LYS A 90 0.47 21.56 -7.80
N VAL A 91 -0.84 21.32 -7.72
CA VAL A 91 -1.41 20.27 -6.87
C VAL A 91 -0.99 18.88 -7.36
N LYS A 92 -1.10 18.61 -8.67
CA LYS A 92 -0.65 17.35 -9.27
C LYS A 92 0.85 17.12 -9.10
N LEU A 93 1.68 18.14 -9.32
CA LEU A 93 3.13 18.03 -9.12
C LEU A 93 3.47 17.63 -7.69
N LYS A 94 2.87 18.30 -6.69
CA LYS A 94 3.09 17.96 -5.28
C LYS A 94 2.61 16.55 -4.93
N ALA A 95 1.52 16.08 -5.54
CA ALA A 95 1.03 14.73 -5.34
C ALA A 95 2.03 13.68 -5.86
N TYR A 96 2.58 13.86 -7.07
CA TYR A 96 3.59 12.96 -7.62
C TYR A 96 4.92 12.99 -6.84
N VAL A 97 5.33 14.17 -6.34
CA VAL A 97 6.52 14.28 -5.48
C VAL A 97 6.32 13.54 -4.16
N LEU A 98 5.13 13.66 -3.55
CA LEU A 98 4.78 12.93 -2.33
C LEU A 98 4.76 11.41 -2.57
N ASP A 99 4.17 10.97 -3.68
CA ASP A 99 4.13 9.56 -4.08
C ASP A 99 5.53 8.99 -4.29
N GLY A 100 6.41 9.71 -4.99
CA GLY A 100 7.81 9.33 -5.16
C GLY A 100 8.58 9.24 -3.84
N PHE A 101 8.35 10.17 -2.91
CA PHE A 101 8.94 10.13 -1.57
C PHE A 101 8.46 8.90 -0.79
N LEU A 102 7.16 8.62 -0.78
CA LEU A 102 6.57 7.46 -0.10
C LEU A 102 7.07 6.14 -0.71
N CYS A 103 7.17 6.07 -2.04
CA CYS A 103 7.73 4.93 -2.75
C CYS A 103 9.20 4.70 -2.40
N GLY A 104 10.00 5.76 -2.33
CA GLY A 104 11.41 5.69 -1.91
C GLY A 104 11.57 5.14 -0.48
N VAL A 105 10.77 5.65 0.46
CA VAL A 105 10.77 5.13 1.84
C VAL A 105 10.28 3.67 1.89
N GLY A 106 9.24 3.34 1.14
CA GLY A 106 8.71 1.98 1.01
C GLY A 106 9.75 0.99 0.47
N GLY A 107 10.54 1.40 -0.53
CA GLY A 107 11.65 0.60 -1.07
C GLY A 107 12.74 0.32 -0.05
N VAL A 108 13.13 1.31 0.76
CA VAL A 108 14.10 1.11 1.85
C VAL A 108 13.56 0.13 2.90
N LEU A 109 12.29 0.28 3.29
CA LEU A 109 11.62 -0.64 4.22
C LEU A 109 11.55 -2.06 3.65
N PHE A 110 11.30 -2.20 2.35
CA PHE A 110 11.27 -3.49 1.67
C PHE A 110 12.65 -4.17 1.70
N CYS A 111 13.72 -3.43 1.40
CA CYS A 111 15.09 -3.96 1.49
C CYS A 111 15.46 -4.40 2.92
N LEU A 112 15.01 -3.66 3.94
CA LEU A 112 15.19 -4.04 5.35
C LEU A 112 14.43 -5.32 5.71
N ASN A 113 13.29 -5.59 5.07
CA ASN A 113 12.51 -6.78 5.34
C ASN A 113 13.07 -8.03 4.63
N THR A 114 13.42 -7.91 3.35
CA THR A 114 13.95 -9.04 2.57
C THR A 114 15.41 -9.37 2.91
N LEU A 115 16.22 -8.41 3.35
CA LEU A 115 17.67 -8.58 3.60
C LEU A 115 18.47 -9.05 2.36
N GLY A 116 17.88 -8.92 1.17
CA GLY A 116 18.45 -9.33 -0.10
C GLY A 116 17.60 -8.85 -1.28
N GLY A 117 18.11 -8.99 -2.50
CA GLY A 117 17.44 -8.50 -3.70
C GLY A 117 17.64 -9.43 -4.89
N PHE A 118 16.58 -9.63 -5.67
CA PHE A 118 16.65 -10.19 -7.02
C PHE A 118 15.66 -9.45 -7.93
N VAL A 119 15.91 -9.47 -9.24
CA VAL A 119 15.29 -8.57 -10.22
C VAL A 119 13.76 -8.67 -10.30
N GLU A 120 13.18 -9.83 -9.96
CA GLU A 120 11.74 -10.06 -10.10
C GLU A 120 10.90 -9.69 -8.86
N GLN A 121 11.52 -9.33 -7.72
CA GLN A 121 10.80 -9.10 -6.46
C GLN A 121 9.78 -7.97 -6.53
N ALA A 122 10.13 -6.84 -7.16
CA ALA A 122 9.27 -5.66 -7.22
C ALA A 122 8.28 -5.69 -8.40
N LYS A 123 8.33 -6.73 -9.25
CA LYS A 123 7.53 -6.77 -10.48
C LYS A 123 6.04 -6.92 -10.14
N GLY A 124 5.26 -5.89 -10.44
CA GLY A 124 3.81 -5.86 -10.22
C GLY A 124 3.39 -5.23 -8.89
N PHE A 125 4.33 -4.66 -8.11
CA PHE A 125 3.99 -3.90 -6.91
C PHE A 125 3.13 -2.68 -7.21
N GLU A 126 3.22 -2.13 -8.42
CA GLU A 126 2.36 -1.05 -8.89
C GLU A 126 0.91 -1.51 -8.96
N MET A 127 0.68 -2.70 -9.50
CA MET A 127 -0.65 -3.31 -9.59
C MET A 127 -1.21 -3.65 -8.21
N ASP A 128 -0.37 -4.19 -7.32
CA ASP A 128 -0.75 -4.51 -5.94
C ASP A 128 -1.12 -3.24 -5.14
N ALA A 129 -0.40 -2.14 -5.35
CA ALA A 129 -0.70 -0.85 -4.72
C ALA A 129 -2.05 -0.30 -5.21
N ILE A 130 -2.30 -0.33 -6.53
CA ILE A 130 -3.58 0.08 -7.10
C ILE A 130 -4.71 -0.82 -6.58
N ALA A 131 -4.54 -2.15 -6.62
CA ALA A 131 -5.54 -3.10 -6.13
C ALA A 131 -5.89 -2.84 -4.67
N SER A 132 -4.88 -2.77 -3.80
CA SER A 132 -5.09 -2.56 -2.37
C SER A 132 -5.81 -1.25 -2.07
N SER A 133 -5.48 -0.17 -2.79
CA SER A 133 -6.17 1.11 -2.61
C SER A 133 -7.64 1.06 -3.05
N VAL A 134 -7.92 0.48 -4.22
CA VAL A 134 -9.26 0.35 -4.81
C VAL A 134 -10.17 -0.56 -3.98
N ILE A 135 -9.64 -1.70 -3.52
CA ILE A 135 -10.33 -2.60 -2.58
C ILE A 135 -10.65 -1.87 -1.28
N GLY A 136 -9.73 -1.02 -0.83
CA GLY A 136 -9.90 -0.14 0.31
C GLY A 136 -10.93 1.00 0.12
N GLY A 137 -11.51 1.15 -1.07
CA GLY A 137 -12.58 2.11 -1.34
C GLY A 137 -12.14 3.44 -1.94
N THR A 138 -10.93 3.55 -2.49
CA THR A 138 -10.58 4.71 -3.34
C THR A 138 -11.18 4.54 -4.72
N LEU A 139 -11.89 5.56 -5.22
CA LEU A 139 -12.45 5.55 -6.56
C LEU A 139 -11.38 5.79 -7.62
N LEU A 140 -11.37 4.98 -8.67
CA LEU A 140 -10.48 5.16 -9.83
C LEU A 140 -10.75 6.45 -10.60
N THR A 141 -11.98 6.96 -10.56
CA THR A 141 -12.34 8.24 -11.17
C THR A 141 -11.87 9.44 -10.35
N GLY A 142 -11.34 9.22 -9.14
CA GLY A 142 -10.80 10.26 -8.27
C GLY A 142 -11.85 10.96 -7.39
N GLY A 143 -11.36 11.81 -6.48
CA GLY A 143 -12.17 12.70 -5.64
C GLY A 143 -12.77 12.07 -4.39
N VAL A 144 -12.75 10.74 -4.26
CA VAL A 144 -13.25 10.01 -3.10
C VAL A 144 -12.26 8.92 -2.67
N GLY A 145 -11.93 8.89 -1.38
CA GLY A 145 -11.04 7.90 -0.80
C GLY A 145 -10.65 8.26 0.63
N ASN A 146 -10.30 7.27 1.45
CA ASN A 146 -9.84 7.48 2.81
C ASN A 146 -8.62 6.59 3.11
N VAL A 147 -7.65 7.14 3.84
CA VAL A 147 -6.39 6.45 4.17
C VAL A 147 -6.65 5.19 5.00
N PHE A 148 -7.64 5.23 5.90
CA PHE A 148 -8.03 4.04 6.67
C PHE A 148 -8.57 2.93 5.77
N GLY A 149 -9.37 3.28 4.76
CA GLY A 149 -9.88 2.31 3.80
C GLY A 149 -8.75 1.61 3.06
N THR A 150 -7.77 2.37 2.57
CA THR A 150 -6.60 1.80 1.90
C THR A 150 -5.76 0.90 2.81
N LEU A 151 -5.64 1.23 4.10
CA LEU A 151 -4.96 0.36 5.08
C LEU A 151 -5.66 -0.99 5.20
N PHE A 152 -6.99 -1.01 5.32
CA PHE A 152 -7.76 -2.25 5.33
C PHE A 152 -7.62 -3.02 4.00
N GLY A 153 -7.60 -2.34 2.86
CA GLY A 153 -7.36 -2.97 1.56
C GLY A 153 -6.02 -3.70 1.48
N VAL A 154 -4.94 -3.09 1.99
CA VAL A 154 -3.61 -3.73 2.08
C VAL A 154 -3.65 -4.93 3.03
N LEU A 155 -4.34 -4.83 4.17
CA LEU A 155 -4.48 -5.95 5.11
C LEU A 155 -5.26 -7.13 4.50
N ILE A 156 -6.31 -6.85 3.73
CA ILE A 156 -7.07 -7.87 2.98
C ILE A 156 -6.15 -8.56 1.97
N LYS A 157 -5.39 -7.79 1.19
CA LYS A 157 -4.42 -8.31 0.23
C LYS A 157 -3.37 -9.21 0.90
N ALA A 158 -2.78 -8.75 2.01
CA ALA A 158 -1.82 -9.52 2.80
C ALA A 158 -2.41 -10.80 3.40
N THR A 159 -3.68 -10.76 3.84
CA THR A 159 -4.38 -11.93 4.38
C THR A 159 -4.61 -12.97 3.29
N ILE A 160 -5.06 -12.55 2.10
CA ILE A 160 -5.23 -13.44 0.93
C ILE A 160 -3.88 -14.08 0.54
N GLU A 161 -2.82 -13.28 0.49
CA GLU A 161 -1.47 -13.74 0.20
C GLU A 161 -1.02 -14.80 1.21
N ALA A 162 -1.22 -14.56 2.51
CA ALA A 162 -0.92 -15.52 3.55
C ALA A 162 -1.70 -16.84 3.37
N PHE A 163 -3.01 -16.79 3.11
CA PHE A 163 -3.83 -18.00 2.89
C PHE A 163 -3.34 -18.84 1.71
N ILE A 164 -3.03 -18.21 0.58
CA ILE A 164 -2.56 -18.92 -0.62
C ILE A 164 -1.20 -19.57 -0.36
N THR A 165 -0.29 -18.87 0.32
CA THR A 165 1.04 -19.41 0.65
C THR A 165 0.95 -20.55 1.68
N PHE A 166 0.07 -20.46 2.68
CA PHE A 166 -0.12 -21.52 3.68
C PHE A 166 -0.70 -22.81 3.09
N GLN A 167 -1.50 -22.73 2.03
CA GLN A 167 -2.04 -23.91 1.36
C GLN A 167 -0.95 -24.76 0.68
N GLY A 168 0.25 -24.21 0.43
CA GLY A 168 1.47 -24.93 0.08
C GLY A 168 1.52 -25.61 -1.30
N THR A 169 0.37 -25.87 -1.93
CA THR A 169 0.25 -26.55 -3.24
C THR A 169 0.09 -25.58 -4.41
N LEU A 170 -0.16 -24.30 -4.14
CA LEU A 170 -0.41 -23.28 -5.15
C LEU A 170 0.88 -22.53 -5.50
N SER A 171 1.19 -22.49 -6.80
CA SER A 171 2.27 -21.66 -7.34
C SER A 171 2.01 -20.18 -7.06
N SER A 172 3.08 -19.39 -6.82
CA SER A 172 3.06 -17.94 -6.59
C SER A 172 2.28 -17.14 -7.66
N TRP A 173 2.13 -17.71 -8.86
CA TRP A 173 1.30 -17.15 -9.92
C TRP A 173 -0.19 -17.02 -9.56
N TRP A 174 -0.73 -17.93 -8.76
CA TRP A 174 -2.14 -17.89 -8.36
C TRP A 174 -2.47 -16.66 -7.52
N THR A 175 -1.58 -16.23 -6.62
CA THR A 175 -1.75 -15.00 -5.85
C THR A 175 -1.95 -13.78 -6.75
N ARG A 176 -1.13 -13.67 -7.80
CA ARG A 176 -1.22 -12.55 -8.76
C ARG A 176 -2.54 -12.57 -9.54
N ILE A 177 -2.96 -13.75 -9.98
CA ILE A 177 -4.23 -13.93 -10.71
C ILE A 177 -5.41 -13.57 -9.80
N THR A 178 -5.42 -14.03 -8.54
CA THR A 178 -6.48 -13.73 -7.59
C THR A 178 -6.58 -12.24 -7.29
N ILE A 179 -5.45 -11.56 -7.06
CA ILE A 179 -5.45 -10.09 -6.81
C ILE A 179 -5.95 -9.35 -8.05
N ALA A 180 -5.49 -9.71 -9.25
CA ALA A 180 -5.94 -9.08 -10.48
C ALA A 180 -7.45 -9.30 -10.74
N ALA A 181 -7.95 -10.52 -10.49
CA ALA A 181 -9.37 -10.85 -10.61
C ALA A 181 -10.21 -10.07 -9.60
N LEU A 182 -9.73 -9.95 -8.35
CA LEU A 182 -10.43 -9.24 -7.29
C LEU A 182 -10.44 -7.73 -7.54
N LEU A 183 -9.34 -7.15 -8.04
CA LEU A 183 -9.31 -5.78 -8.55
C LEU A 183 -10.35 -5.63 -9.67
N CYS A 184 -10.37 -6.51 -10.68
CA CYS A 184 -11.32 -6.43 -11.79
C CYS A 184 -12.77 -6.44 -11.30
N PHE A 185 -13.08 -7.33 -10.36
CA PHE A 185 -14.38 -7.41 -9.71
C PHE A 185 -14.76 -6.09 -9.02
N PHE A 186 -13.86 -5.49 -8.23
CA PHE A 186 -14.10 -4.22 -7.57
C PHE A 186 -14.27 -3.07 -8.57
N ILE A 187 -13.54 -3.06 -9.68
CA ILE A 187 -13.69 -2.05 -10.74
C ILE A 187 -15.06 -2.15 -11.39
N VAL A 188 -15.51 -3.35 -11.74
CA VAL A 188 -16.84 -3.56 -12.32
C VAL A 188 -17.93 -3.17 -11.32
N LEU A 189 -17.77 -3.54 -10.05
CA LEU A 189 -18.71 -3.15 -9.01
C LEU A 189 -18.77 -1.61 -8.85
N GLN A 190 -17.63 -0.93 -8.80
CA GLN A 190 -17.56 0.52 -8.73
C GLN A 190 -18.15 1.19 -9.97
N SER A 191 -17.89 0.66 -11.17
CA SER A 191 -18.40 1.23 -12.41
C SER A 191 -19.91 1.07 -12.54
N VAL A 192 -20.46 -0.09 -12.16
CA VAL A 192 -21.91 -0.34 -12.14
C VAL A 192 -22.60 0.59 -11.14
N LEU A 193 -22.08 0.71 -9.91
CA LEU A 193 -22.64 1.63 -8.90
C LEU A 193 -22.57 3.10 -9.35
N ALA A 194 -21.49 3.49 -10.02
CA ALA A 194 -21.37 4.83 -10.59
C ALA A 194 -22.39 5.08 -11.72
N MET A 195 -22.69 4.08 -12.55
CA MET A 195 -23.73 4.18 -13.59
C MET A 195 -25.13 4.30 -12.98
N ILE A 196 -25.47 3.46 -12.00
CA ILE A 196 -26.77 3.52 -11.32
C ILE A 196 -27.00 4.90 -10.70
N LYS A 197 -25.98 5.49 -10.07
CA LYS A 197 -26.07 6.82 -9.45
C LYS A 197 -26.22 7.95 -10.48
N LYS A 198 -25.72 7.79 -11.70
CA LYS A 198 -25.93 8.76 -12.80
C LYS A 198 -27.35 8.68 -13.38
N GLY A 199 -27.92 7.48 -13.45
CA GLY A 199 -29.29 7.28 -13.95
C GLY A 199 -30.38 7.91 -13.07
N GLY A 200 -30.20 7.96 -11.75
CA GLY A 200 -31.18 8.54 -10.82
C GLY A 200 -31.08 10.07 -10.59
N LYS A 201 -30.33 10.80 -11.42
CA LYS A 201 -30.10 12.26 -11.30
C LYS A 201 -30.54 13.04 -12.54
N GLN A 202 -31.27 12.40 -13.45
CA GLN A 202 -31.81 13.01 -14.67
C GLN A 202 -33.29 13.41 -14.57
N ASP A 203 -33.88 13.33 -13.38
CA ASP A 203 -35.22 13.86 -13.09
C ASP A 203 -35.13 15.17 -12.29
#